data_AF-A0A7J4S4N2-F1
#
_entry.id   AF-A0A7J4S4N2-F1
#
_cell.length_a   1.000
_cell.length_b   1.000
_cell.length_c   1.000
_cell.angle_alpha   90.00
_cell.angle_beta   90.00
_cell.angle_gamma   90.00
#
_symmetry.space_group_name_H-M   'P 1'
#
loop_
_entity.id
_entity.type
_entity.pdbx_description
1 polymer ?
#
loop_
_entity_poly.entity_id
_entity_poly.type
_entity_poly.pdbx_seq_one_letter_code
_entity_poly.pdbx_strand_id
1 'polypeptide(L)'
;MTAGGWSYIGSQGIVQGTYETFAACARANFQGSLKGRLVLTGGMGGMGGAQPLAIKMNEGVCLDVEVDEARIQRRVDNRYCDLLVRDLDEALEVAQDAVKEKKPLSVGLVGNCAEIHPELVRRGVRPDVVTDQTSAHDPLGGYIPRGLSMKEAAELRKADPKEYVRRSKESIAIHCRAMLDLLHQGSIVFDYGNN
;
A
#
# COMPACT_ATOMS: atom_id res chain seq x y z
N MET A 1 -5.88 -10.55 16.24
CA MET A 1 -7.33 -10.83 16.22
C MET A 1 -7.62 -12.30 15.87
N THR A 2 -7.57 -12.71 14.60
CA THR A 2 -8.01 -14.07 14.17
C THR A 2 -6.94 -15.17 14.26
N ALA A 3 -5.65 -14.81 14.36
CA ALA A 3 -4.55 -15.78 14.43
C ALA A 3 -4.63 -16.67 15.69
N GLY A 4 -4.78 -16.09 16.88
CA GLY A 4 -4.91 -16.84 18.14
C GLY A 4 -6.27 -17.51 18.32
N GLY A 5 -7.28 -17.11 17.53
CA GLY A 5 -8.63 -17.69 17.55
C GLY A 5 -8.88 -18.73 16.46
N TRP A 6 -7.86 -19.12 15.69
CA TRP A 6 -7.92 -20.15 14.63
C TRP A 6 -9.04 -19.97 13.60
N SER A 7 -9.33 -18.71 13.25
CA SER A 7 -10.38 -18.34 12.30
C SER A 7 -9.85 -17.55 11.09
N TYR A 8 -8.53 -17.55 10.88
CA TYR A 8 -7.90 -16.88 9.74
C TYR A 8 -8.10 -17.70 8.45
N ILE A 9 -8.77 -17.10 7.47
CA ILE A 9 -9.09 -17.72 6.17
C ILE A 9 -8.31 -17.09 5.00
N GLY A 10 -7.12 -16.54 5.29
CA GLY A 10 -6.35 -15.79 4.29
C GLY A 10 -6.90 -14.39 4.03
N SER A 11 -6.48 -13.78 2.93
CA SER A 11 -6.87 -12.41 2.54
C SER A 11 -8.38 -12.27 2.29
N GLN A 12 -9.09 -13.37 2.03
CA GLN A 12 -10.56 -13.37 1.91
C GLN A 12 -11.26 -12.89 3.20
N GLY A 13 -10.63 -13.09 4.37
CA GLY A 13 -11.20 -12.66 5.64
C GLY A 13 -11.37 -11.14 5.79
N ILE A 14 -10.70 -10.32 4.97
CA ILE A 14 -10.79 -8.85 5.03
C ILE A 14 -11.23 -8.21 3.71
N VAL A 15 -11.15 -8.93 2.58
CA VAL A 15 -11.40 -8.33 1.25
C VAL A 15 -12.76 -7.62 1.16
N GLN A 16 -13.81 -8.16 1.78
CA GLN A 16 -15.12 -7.50 1.79
C GLN A 16 -15.10 -6.20 2.60
N GLY A 17 -14.46 -6.18 3.78
CA GLY A 17 -14.35 -4.96 4.58
C GLY A 17 -13.55 -3.86 3.86
N THR A 18 -12.47 -4.26 3.17
CA THR A 18 -11.69 -3.35 2.33
C THR A 18 -12.46 -2.88 1.12
N TYR A 19 -13.20 -3.76 0.46
CA TYR A 19 -14.10 -3.40 -0.63
C TYR A 19 -15.13 -2.37 -0.17
N GLU A 20 -15.80 -2.59 0.97
CA GLU A 20 -16.82 -1.68 1.49
C GLU A 20 -16.25 -0.33 1.91
N THR A 21 -15.01 -0.28 2.43
CA THR A 21 -14.34 0.98 2.74
C THR A 21 -14.10 1.80 1.48
N PHE A 22 -13.56 1.19 0.42
CA PHE A 22 -13.36 1.87 -0.86
C PHE A 22 -14.68 2.21 -1.55
N ALA A 23 -15.70 1.37 -1.43
CA ALA A 23 -17.05 1.66 -1.93
C ALA A 23 -17.69 2.84 -1.20
N ALA A 24 -17.50 2.95 0.11
CA ALA A 24 -17.95 4.10 0.91
C ALA A 24 -17.21 5.37 0.51
N CYS A 25 -15.88 5.30 0.35
CA CYS A 25 -15.07 6.41 -0.16
C CYS A 25 -15.56 6.87 -1.55
N ALA A 26 -15.83 5.92 -2.46
CA ALA A 26 -16.34 6.17 -3.80
C ALA A 26 -17.72 6.84 -3.79
N ARG A 27 -18.64 6.39 -2.93
CA ARG A 27 -19.96 7.02 -2.76
C ARG A 27 -19.86 8.45 -2.22
N ALA A 28 -18.97 8.68 -1.25
CA ALA A 28 -18.82 9.98 -0.62
C ALA A 28 -18.17 11.02 -1.55
N ASN A 29 -17.26 10.60 -2.44
CA ASN A 29 -16.40 11.55 -3.16
C ASN A 29 -16.44 11.43 -4.70
N PHE A 30 -16.88 10.31 -5.24
CA PHE A 30 -16.71 9.96 -6.67
C PHE A 30 -17.97 9.38 -7.32
N GLN A 31 -19.16 9.77 -6.85
CA GLN A 31 -20.45 9.35 -7.44
C GLN A 31 -20.65 7.83 -7.44
N GLY A 32 -20.03 7.13 -6.48
CA GLY A 32 -20.22 5.69 -6.26
C GLY A 32 -19.23 4.77 -6.96
N SER A 33 -18.23 5.27 -7.68
CA SER A 33 -17.21 4.44 -8.35
C SER A 33 -15.81 5.06 -8.30
N LEU A 34 -14.77 4.22 -8.22
CA LEU A 34 -13.36 4.66 -8.37
C LEU A 34 -12.90 4.62 -9.84
N LYS A 35 -13.82 4.47 -10.80
CA LYS A 35 -13.48 4.45 -12.22
C LYS A 35 -12.69 5.69 -12.66
N GLY A 36 -11.50 5.46 -13.20
CA GLY A 36 -10.58 6.52 -13.61
C GLY A 36 -9.95 7.26 -12.42
N ARG A 37 -9.85 6.61 -11.26
CA ARG A 37 -9.19 7.13 -10.05
C ARG A 37 -7.97 6.29 -9.72
N LEU A 38 -6.90 6.96 -9.34
CA LEU A 38 -5.68 6.36 -8.81
C LEU A 38 -5.76 6.27 -7.29
N VAL A 39 -5.59 5.07 -6.75
CA VAL A 39 -5.47 4.81 -5.31
C VAL A 39 -4.04 4.39 -5.01
N LEU A 40 -3.38 5.11 -4.10
CA LEU A 40 -2.06 4.79 -3.58
C LEU A 40 -2.20 4.12 -2.21
N THR A 41 -1.49 3.01 -2.00
CA THR A 41 -1.38 2.38 -0.69
C THR A 41 -0.02 1.70 -0.51
N GLY A 42 0.20 1.12 0.67
CA GLY A 42 1.35 0.29 0.98
C GLY A 42 1.00 -0.97 1.75
N GLY A 43 1.82 -2.00 1.55
CA GLY A 43 1.82 -3.25 2.31
C GLY A 43 0.95 -4.35 1.72
N MET A 44 1.59 -5.42 1.24
CA MET A 44 0.95 -6.63 0.72
C MET A 44 1.12 -7.83 1.68
N GLY A 45 0.93 -7.58 2.97
CA GLY A 45 0.87 -8.61 4.02
C GLY A 45 -0.36 -9.52 3.90
N GLY A 46 -0.60 -10.37 4.91
CA GLY A 46 -1.78 -11.27 4.92
C GLY A 46 -3.10 -10.54 4.71
N MET A 47 -3.26 -9.41 5.41
CA MET A 47 -4.43 -8.53 5.31
C MET A 47 -4.25 -7.47 4.20
N GLY A 48 -3.08 -6.80 4.20
CA GLY A 48 -2.62 -5.84 3.18
C GLY A 48 -2.87 -6.24 1.74
N GLY A 49 -2.59 -7.51 1.42
CA GLY A 49 -2.75 -8.04 0.06
C GLY A 49 -4.19 -8.10 -0.45
N ALA A 50 -5.19 -7.76 0.36
CA ALA A 50 -6.57 -7.61 -0.09
C ALA A 50 -6.86 -6.26 -0.76
N GLN A 51 -6.03 -5.24 -0.52
CA GLN A 51 -6.24 -3.88 -1.02
C GLN A 51 -6.31 -3.81 -2.55
N PRO A 52 -5.39 -4.42 -3.33
CA PRO A 52 -5.38 -4.20 -4.77
C PRO A 52 -6.64 -4.77 -5.45
N LEU A 53 -7.10 -5.95 -5.02
CA LEU A 53 -8.36 -6.54 -5.48
C LEU A 53 -9.57 -5.70 -5.07
N ALA A 54 -9.63 -5.25 -3.81
CA ALA A 54 -10.75 -4.45 -3.31
C ALA A 54 -10.91 -3.11 -4.05
N ILE A 55 -9.79 -2.45 -4.38
CA ILE A 55 -9.77 -1.21 -5.17
C ILE A 55 -10.23 -1.50 -6.61
N LYS A 56 -9.69 -2.56 -7.23
CA LYS A 56 -10.07 -2.97 -8.59
C LYS A 56 -11.55 -3.35 -8.71
N MET A 57 -12.11 -4.01 -7.69
CA MET A 57 -13.54 -4.33 -7.62
C MET A 57 -14.42 -3.07 -7.54
N ASN A 58 -13.88 -1.96 -7.04
CA ASN A 58 -14.51 -0.63 -7.08
C ASN A 58 -14.20 0.14 -8.37
N GLU A 59 -13.73 -0.54 -9.41
CA GLU A 59 -13.33 -0.01 -10.72
C GLU A 59 -12.10 0.91 -10.72
N GLY A 60 -11.36 0.97 -9.60
CA GLY A 60 -10.19 1.83 -9.45
C GLY A 60 -8.90 1.27 -10.05
N VAL A 61 -7.90 2.15 -10.15
CA VAL A 61 -6.50 1.78 -10.41
C VAL A 61 -5.74 1.81 -9.09
N CYS A 62 -5.17 0.69 -8.69
CA CYS A 62 -4.36 0.56 -7.48
C CYS A 62 -2.87 0.63 -7.82
N LEU A 63 -2.12 1.45 -7.08
CA LEU A 63 -0.67 1.39 -6.94
C LEU A 63 -0.35 1.05 -5.48
N ASP A 64 0.10 -0.17 -5.23
CA ASP A 64 0.39 -0.69 -3.88
C ASP A 64 1.89 -0.96 -3.74
N VAL A 65 2.54 -0.25 -2.82
CA VAL A 65 3.98 -0.31 -2.59
C VAL A 65 4.29 -1.39 -1.54
N GLU A 66 5.15 -2.35 -1.90
CA GLU A 66 5.60 -3.41 -0.99
C GLU A 66 7.10 -3.65 -1.15
N VAL A 67 7.80 -3.77 -0.03
CA VAL A 67 9.27 -3.90 -0.01
C VAL A 67 9.73 -5.33 -0.27
N ASP A 68 8.89 -6.31 0.06
CA ASP A 68 9.15 -7.73 -0.15
C ASP A 68 8.49 -8.22 -1.44
N GLU A 69 9.27 -8.31 -2.52
CA GLU A 69 8.83 -8.77 -3.84
C GLU A 69 8.06 -10.10 -3.79
N ALA A 70 8.47 -11.04 -2.91
CA ALA A 70 7.82 -12.33 -2.80
C ALA A 70 6.37 -12.22 -2.29
N ARG A 71 6.04 -11.14 -1.56
CA ARG A 71 4.66 -10.86 -1.14
C ARG A 71 3.81 -10.37 -2.31
N ILE A 72 4.36 -9.54 -3.19
CA ILE A 72 3.68 -9.09 -4.41
C ILE A 72 3.45 -10.28 -5.32
N GLN A 73 4.49 -11.08 -5.58
CA GLN A 73 4.38 -12.26 -6.44
C GLN A 73 3.28 -13.21 -5.96
N ARG A 74 3.19 -13.45 -4.65
CA ARG A 74 2.10 -14.26 -4.07
C ARG A 74 0.70 -13.69 -4.37
N ARG A 75 0.55 -12.37 -4.46
CA ARG A 75 -0.73 -11.70 -4.76
C ARG A 75 -1.05 -11.77 -6.25
N VAL A 76 -0.03 -11.75 -7.10
CA VAL A 76 -0.19 -12.02 -8.53
C VAL A 76 -0.62 -13.48 -8.74
N ASP A 77 0.08 -14.45 -8.14
CA ASP A 77 -0.19 -15.88 -8.29
C ASP A 77 -1.61 -16.26 -7.85
N ASN A 78 -2.13 -15.62 -6.80
CA ASN A 78 -3.48 -15.88 -6.29
C ASN A 78 -4.55 -14.91 -6.84
N ARG A 79 -4.19 -14.04 -7.80
CA ARG A 79 -5.06 -13.09 -8.50
C ARG A 79 -5.67 -11.99 -7.62
N TYR A 80 -4.99 -11.63 -6.52
CA TYR A 80 -5.30 -10.44 -5.73
C TYR A 80 -4.62 -9.16 -6.25
N CYS A 81 -3.60 -9.29 -7.10
CA CYS A 81 -2.92 -8.20 -7.80
C CYS A 81 -2.70 -8.61 -9.27
N ASP A 82 -2.68 -7.67 -10.21
CA ASP A 82 -2.52 -7.97 -11.64
C ASP A 82 -1.06 -7.96 -12.07
N LEU A 83 -0.29 -6.97 -11.61
CA LEU A 83 1.07 -6.72 -12.09
C LEU A 83 2.05 -6.57 -10.93
N LEU A 84 3.27 -7.07 -11.14
CA LEU A 84 4.43 -6.80 -10.31
C LEU A 84 5.42 -5.99 -11.13
N VAL A 85 5.77 -4.80 -10.65
CA VAL A 85 6.76 -3.90 -11.26
C VAL A 85 7.84 -3.54 -10.26
N ARG A 86 9.04 -3.20 -10.74
CA ARG A 86 10.22 -2.90 -9.90
C ARG A 86 10.72 -1.47 -10.06
N ASP A 87 10.17 -0.75 -11.03
CA ASP A 87 10.54 0.61 -11.34
C ASP A 87 9.34 1.54 -11.16
N LEU A 88 9.59 2.71 -10.58
CA LEU A 88 8.54 3.69 -10.30
C LEU A 88 8.02 4.36 -11.58
N ASP A 89 8.87 4.59 -12.58
CA ASP A 89 8.45 5.20 -13.83
C ASP A 89 7.53 4.24 -14.60
N GLU A 90 7.91 2.97 -14.70
CA GLU A 90 7.06 1.91 -15.27
C GLU A 90 5.71 1.81 -14.53
N ALA A 91 5.73 1.81 -13.19
CA ALA A 91 4.52 1.73 -12.38
C ALA A 91 3.57 2.91 -12.65
N LEU A 92 4.13 4.12 -12.76
CA LEU A 92 3.36 5.33 -13.01
C LEU A 92 2.80 5.38 -14.43
N GLU A 93 3.59 4.98 -15.43
CA GLU A 93 3.13 4.90 -16.83
C GLU A 93 1.92 3.97 -16.95
N VAL A 94 2.06 2.74 -16.46
CA VAL A 94 1.00 1.72 -16.50
C VAL A 94 -0.25 2.16 -15.73
N ALA A 95 -0.07 2.74 -14.54
CA ALA A 95 -1.21 3.20 -13.73
C ALA A 95 -1.93 4.39 -14.38
N GLN A 96 -1.19 5.36 -14.95
CA GLN A 96 -1.78 6.53 -15.60
C GLN A 96 -2.54 6.15 -16.87
N ASP A 97 -2.03 5.21 -17.66
CA ASP A 97 -2.72 4.74 -18.85
C ASP A 97 -4.01 4.00 -18.50
N ALA A 98 -3.98 3.14 -17.48
CA ALA A 98 -5.18 2.51 -16.95
C ALA A 98 -6.22 3.53 -16.44
N VAL A 99 -5.78 4.61 -15.80
CA VAL A 99 -6.65 5.72 -15.37
C VAL A 99 -7.28 6.42 -16.57
N LYS A 100 -6.49 6.77 -17.61
CA LYS A 100 -6.99 7.42 -18.84
C LYS A 100 -8.01 6.55 -19.57
N GLU A 101 -7.73 5.25 -19.68
CA GLU A 101 -8.60 4.26 -20.30
C GLU A 101 -9.80 3.88 -19.42
N LYS A 102 -9.82 4.32 -18.16
CA LYS A 102 -10.81 3.94 -17.15
C LYS A 102 -10.92 2.42 -16.99
N LYS A 103 -9.77 1.75 -17.08
CA LYS A 103 -9.63 0.29 -16.96
C LYS A 103 -9.18 -0.04 -15.54
N PRO A 104 -9.95 -0.81 -14.76
CA PRO A 104 -9.55 -1.22 -13.42
C PRO A 104 -8.29 -2.08 -13.49
N LEU A 105 -7.27 -1.73 -12.71
CA LEU A 105 -5.96 -2.38 -12.71
C LEU A 105 -5.33 -2.33 -11.33
N SER A 106 -4.58 -3.35 -10.96
CA SER A 106 -3.80 -3.36 -9.73
C SER A 106 -2.31 -3.59 -9.98
N VAL A 107 -1.49 -2.62 -9.57
CA VAL A 107 -0.03 -2.60 -9.77
C VAL A 107 0.65 -2.70 -8.42
N GLY A 108 1.38 -3.79 -8.19
CA GLY A 108 2.27 -3.94 -7.05
C GLY A 108 3.67 -3.46 -7.40
N LEU A 109 4.14 -2.40 -6.74
CA LEU A 109 5.47 -1.84 -6.94
C LEU A 109 6.41 -2.30 -5.84
N VAL A 110 7.52 -2.94 -6.23
CA VAL A 110 8.62 -3.26 -5.31
C VAL A 110 9.28 -1.96 -4.86
N GLY A 111 9.16 -1.62 -3.58
CA GLY A 111 9.73 -0.40 -3.02
C GLY A 111 9.40 -0.19 -1.55
N ASN A 112 10.06 0.77 -0.92
CA ASN A 112 9.76 1.17 0.46
C ASN A 112 8.78 2.35 0.47
N CYS A 113 7.67 2.26 1.20
CA CYS A 113 6.69 3.35 1.27
C CYS A 113 7.30 4.68 1.76
N ALA A 114 8.26 4.62 2.69
CA ALA A 114 8.97 5.79 3.20
C ALA A 114 9.99 6.40 2.21
N GLU A 115 10.12 5.83 1.01
CA GLU A 115 10.90 6.35 -0.11
C GLU A 115 9.99 6.72 -1.28
N ILE A 116 9.09 5.81 -1.66
CA ILE A 116 8.18 5.99 -2.80
C ILE A 116 7.16 7.10 -2.55
N HIS A 117 6.50 7.16 -1.39
CA HIS A 117 5.46 8.17 -1.16
C HIS A 117 6.04 9.60 -1.14
N PRO A 118 7.16 9.89 -0.44
CA PRO A 118 7.83 11.19 -0.57
C PRO A 118 8.26 11.51 -2.00
N GLU A 119 8.70 10.50 -2.76
CA GLU A 119 9.10 10.68 -4.15
C GLU A 119 7.90 11.06 -5.06
N LEU A 120 6.74 10.44 -4.85
CA LEU A 120 5.50 10.81 -5.53
C LEU A 120 5.09 12.26 -5.23
N VAL A 121 5.18 12.67 -3.96
CA VAL A 121 4.95 14.07 -3.53
C VAL A 121 5.91 15.01 -4.25
N ARG A 122 7.21 14.67 -4.29
CA ARG A 122 8.25 15.47 -4.95
C ARG A 122 8.00 15.63 -6.45
N ARG A 123 7.52 14.58 -7.11
CA ARG A 123 7.17 14.56 -8.54
C ARG A 123 5.84 15.24 -8.84
N GLY A 124 5.06 15.63 -7.83
CA GLY A 124 3.74 16.21 -8.00
C GLY A 124 2.70 15.22 -8.52
N VAL A 125 2.92 13.91 -8.33
CA VAL A 125 1.92 12.88 -8.63
C VAL A 125 0.82 12.99 -7.59
N ARG A 126 -0.44 13.08 -8.04
CA ARG A 126 -1.62 13.24 -7.17
C ARG A 126 -2.54 12.04 -7.31
N PRO A 127 -2.39 11.00 -6.48
CA PRO A 127 -3.42 9.97 -6.33
C PRO A 127 -4.73 10.61 -5.87
N ASP A 128 -5.87 10.08 -6.31
CA ASP A 128 -7.18 10.53 -5.85
C ASP A 128 -7.45 10.08 -4.40
N VAL A 129 -6.96 8.89 -4.03
CA VAL A 129 -7.09 8.30 -2.69
C VAL A 129 -5.74 7.78 -2.20
N VAL A 130 -5.43 7.98 -0.92
CA VAL A 130 -4.21 7.48 -0.26
C VAL A 130 -4.56 6.80 1.06
N THR A 131 -3.97 5.64 1.31
CA THR A 131 -4.06 4.95 2.60
C THR A 131 -2.80 4.11 2.86
N ASP A 132 -2.76 3.33 3.94
CA ASP A 132 -1.64 2.44 4.24
C ASP A 132 -2.13 1.19 5.00
N GLN A 133 -1.54 0.03 4.69
CA GLN A 133 -1.74 -1.20 5.45
C GLN A 133 -0.42 -1.95 5.70
N THR A 134 0.71 -1.24 5.74
CA THR A 134 1.94 -1.78 6.31
C THR A 134 1.71 -2.22 7.76
N SER A 135 2.59 -3.06 8.31
CA SER A 135 2.49 -3.48 9.72
C SER A 135 3.13 -2.44 10.67
N ALA A 136 2.70 -1.17 10.59
CA ALA A 136 3.22 -0.07 11.40
C ALA A 136 3.02 -0.27 12.93
N HIS A 137 1.97 -1.01 13.31
CA HIS A 137 1.69 -1.42 14.69
C HIS A 137 2.82 -2.24 15.35
N ASP A 138 3.69 -2.87 14.56
CA ASP A 138 4.89 -3.57 15.05
C ASP A 138 6.15 -3.00 14.36
N PRO A 139 6.74 -1.92 14.90
CA PRO A 139 7.95 -1.33 14.31
C PRO A 139 9.18 -2.25 14.29
N LEU A 140 9.18 -3.37 15.05
CA LEU A 140 10.30 -4.30 15.09
C LEU A 140 10.18 -5.40 14.02
N GLY A 141 9.00 -5.99 13.87
CA GLY A 141 8.77 -7.10 12.93
C GLY A 141 8.07 -6.69 11.62
N GLY A 142 7.36 -5.56 11.63
CA GLY A 142 6.34 -5.24 10.64
C GLY A 142 6.69 -4.17 9.61
N TYR A 143 7.59 -3.23 9.95
CA TYR A 143 7.96 -2.11 9.06
C TYR A 143 9.45 -2.15 8.75
N ILE A 144 9.82 -2.17 7.47
CA ILE A 144 11.23 -2.17 7.05
C ILE A 144 11.74 -0.72 6.99
N PRO A 145 12.81 -0.35 7.74
CA PRO A 145 13.38 0.97 7.65
C PRO A 145 13.85 1.32 6.24
N ARG A 146 13.66 2.58 5.84
CA ARG A 146 14.17 3.08 4.56
C ARG A 146 15.70 2.96 4.46
N GLY A 147 16.19 2.85 3.23
CA GLY A 147 17.61 2.71 2.92
C GLY A 147 18.22 1.37 3.34
N LEU A 148 17.40 0.37 3.66
CA LEU A 148 17.86 -0.99 3.93
C LEU A 148 17.23 -1.97 2.95
N SER A 149 18.04 -2.86 2.40
CA SER A 149 17.55 -4.09 1.78
C SER A 149 16.91 -5.00 2.82
N MET A 150 16.11 -5.97 2.37
CA MET A 150 15.50 -6.99 3.23
C MET A 150 16.54 -7.77 4.06
N LYS A 151 17.72 -8.01 3.47
CA LYS A 151 18.83 -8.70 4.15
C LYS A 151 19.42 -7.84 5.25
N GLU A 152 19.78 -6.60 4.95
CA GLU A 152 20.35 -5.67 5.95
C GLU A 152 19.36 -5.37 7.07
N ALA A 153 18.08 -5.24 6.73
CA ALA A 153 17.02 -5.10 7.72
C ALA A 153 16.94 -6.32 8.65
N ALA A 154 17.05 -7.54 8.13
CA ALA A 154 17.06 -8.75 8.94
C ALA A 154 18.31 -8.87 9.84
N GLU A 155 19.47 -8.45 9.34
CA GLU A 155 20.72 -8.41 10.11
C GLU A 155 20.65 -7.37 11.23
N LEU A 156 20.24 -6.13 10.92
CA LEU A 156 20.06 -5.06 11.91
C LEU A 156 19.05 -5.44 12.97
N ARG A 157 17.91 -6.02 12.59
CA ARG A 157 16.87 -6.46 13.54
C ARG A 157 17.41 -7.43 14.59
N LYS A 158 18.36 -8.29 14.21
CA LYS A 158 19.00 -9.25 15.13
C LYS A 158 20.11 -8.61 15.94
N ALA A 159 20.95 -7.81 15.30
CA ALA A 159 22.14 -7.24 15.92
C ALA A 159 21.80 -6.09 16.89
N ASP A 160 20.89 -5.19 16.50
CA ASP A 160 20.44 -4.07 17.32
C ASP A 160 18.94 -3.80 17.12
N PRO A 161 18.06 -4.53 17.86
CA PRO A 161 16.62 -4.34 17.80
C PRO A 161 16.17 -2.91 18.17
N LYS A 162 16.91 -2.21 19.03
CA LYS A 162 16.54 -0.86 19.47
C LYS A 162 16.77 0.15 18.34
N GLU A 163 17.91 0.05 17.68
CA GLU A 163 18.21 0.88 16.52
C GLU A 163 17.27 0.57 15.36
N TYR A 164 16.93 -0.71 15.15
CA TYR A 164 15.91 -1.10 14.17
C TYR A 164 14.58 -0.37 14.41
N VAL A 165 14.05 -0.46 15.63
CA VAL A 165 12.78 0.20 16.00
C VAL A 165 12.87 1.73 15.83
N ARG A 166 14.00 2.34 16.21
CA ARG A 166 14.22 3.78 16.03
C ARG A 166 14.11 4.17 14.56
N ARG A 167 14.81 3.46 13.67
CA ARG A 167 14.79 3.71 12.22
C ARG A 167 13.46 3.38 11.56
N SER A 168 12.76 2.35 12.02
CA SER A 168 11.40 2.03 11.56
C SER A 168 10.43 3.16 11.89
N LYS A 169 10.44 3.67 13.13
CA LYS A 169 9.60 4.80 13.54
C LYS A 169 9.92 6.08 12.77
N GLU A 170 11.19 6.35 12.50
CA GLU A 170 11.62 7.46 11.66
C GLU A 170 11.04 7.32 10.24
N SER A 171 11.13 6.12 9.65
CA SER A 171 10.58 5.82 8.33
C SER A 171 9.06 5.95 8.28
N ILE A 172 8.35 5.44 9.30
CA ILE A 172 6.89 5.62 9.45
C ILE A 172 6.54 7.11 9.51
N ALA A 173 7.27 7.91 10.28
CA ALA A 173 7.01 9.35 10.37
C ALA A 173 7.19 10.08 9.02
N ILE A 174 8.20 9.68 8.23
CA ILE A 174 8.40 10.18 6.86
C ILE A 174 7.25 9.77 5.95
N HIS A 175 6.82 8.51 6.04
CA HIS A 175 5.70 7.98 5.26
C HIS A 175 4.40 8.74 5.57
N CYS A 176 4.05 8.92 6.86
CA CYS A 176 2.88 9.69 7.28
C CYS A 176 2.97 11.16 6.83
N ARG A 177 4.16 11.76 6.83
CA ARG A 177 4.33 13.13 6.33
C ARG A 177 4.02 13.24 4.84
N ALA A 178 4.45 12.27 4.04
CA ALA A 178 4.08 12.22 2.62
C ALA A 178 2.56 12.05 2.44
N MET A 179 1.89 11.23 3.26
CA MET A 179 0.42 11.11 3.22
C MET A 179 -0.26 12.44 3.57
N LEU A 180 0.24 13.20 4.56
CA LEU A 180 -0.26 14.54 4.89
C LEU A 180 -0.02 15.55 3.77
N ASP A 181 1.14 15.49 3.10
CA ASP A 181 1.43 16.35 1.96
C ASP A 181 0.48 16.05 0.80
N LEU A 182 0.17 14.79 0.52
CA LEU A 182 -0.83 14.38 -0.48
C LEU A 182 -2.25 14.85 -0.09
N LEU A 183 -2.62 14.77 1.19
CA LEU A 183 -3.87 15.34 1.70
C LEU A 183 -3.94 16.85 1.42
N HIS A 184 -2.88 17.60 1.72
CA HIS A 184 -2.82 19.03 1.42
C HIS A 184 -2.83 19.34 -0.08
N GLN A 185 -2.42 18.39 -0.92
CA GLN A 185 -2.53 18.46 -2.37
C GLN A 185 -3.91 18.02 -2.91
N GLY A 186 -4.86 17.67 -2.05
CA GLY A 186 -6.25 17.41 -2.40
C GLY A 186 -6.61 15.93 -2.56
N SER A 187 -5.70 15.00 -2.26
CA SER A 187 -6.05 13.57 -2.16
C SER A 187 -6.98 13.31 -0.98
N ILE A 188 -7.86 12.33 -1.09
CA ILE A 188 -8.59 11.80 0.07
C ILE A 188 -7.66 10.86 0.80
N VAL A 189 -7.38 11.12 2.07
CA VAL A 189 -6.44 10.33 2.87
C VAL A 189 -7.12 9.80 4.12
N PHE A 190 -6.95 8.51 4.40
CA PHE A 190 -7.45 7.88 5.61
C PHE A 190 -6.49 6.82 6.14
N ASP A 191 -6.47 6.66 7.45
CA ASP A 191 -5.84 5.53 8.12
C ASP A 191 -6.65 4.24 7.93
N TYR A 192 -5.97 3.11 7.76
CA TYR A 192 -6.59 1.79 7.59
C TYR A 192 -6.26 0.82 8.73
N GLY A 193 -6.16 1.34 9.94
CA GLY A 193 -6.19 0.56 11.18
C GLY A 193 -4.87 -0.16 11.48
N ASN A 194 -3.73 0.49 11.20
CA ASN A 194 -2.41 -0.05 11.52
C ASN A 194 -1.64 0.74 12.60
N ASN A 195 -2.36 1.55 13.39
CA ASN A 195 -1.91 2.42 14.51
C ASN A 195 -1.31 3.76 14.04
#